data_AF-A0AAD5JFY9-F1
#
_entry.id   AF-A0AAD5JFY9-F1
#
_cell.length_a   1.000
_cell.length_b   1.000
_cell.length_c   1.000
_cell.angle_alpha   90.00
_cell.angle_beta   90.00
_cell.angle_gamma   90.00
#
_symmetry.space_group_name_H-M   'P 1'
#
loop_
_entity.id
_entity.type
_entity.pdbx_description
1 polymer ?
#
loop_
_entity_poly.entity_id
_entity_poly.type
_entity_poly.pdbx_seq_one_letter_code
_entity_poly.pdbx_strand_id
1 'polypeptide(L)'
;MAMRRITPAKQVFDFFVNPIIDAQKKREVLDDICKSSALLQHTTNFLNILVNAKRVDAIKDIMKEVEKVYNEITDTEPTLVWSVVKLESEHLAQIAKQVQKLTLKKLM
;
A
#
# COMPACT_ATOMS: atom_id res chain seq x y z
N MET A 1 -1.87 5.33 -1.35
CA MET A 1 -1.66 5.45 0.12
C MET A 1 -2.86 5.05 1.00
N ALA A 2 -4.11 4.96 0.51
CA ALA A 2 -5.27 4.57 1.34
C ALA A 2 -5.29 3.08 1.76
N MET A 3 -4.83 2.16 0.90
CA MET A 3 -4.83 0.70 1.19
C MET A 3 -3.99 0.29 2.41
N ARG A 4 -2.96 1.08 2.79
CA ARG A 4 -2.09 0.79 3.95
C ARG A 4 -2.83 0.90 5.29
N ARG A 5 -3.94 1.64 5.33
CA ARG A 5 -4.72 1.87 6.57
C ARG A 5 -5.69 0.74 6.89
N ILE A 6 -6.02 -0.10 5.91
CA ILE A 6 -7.07 -1.14 6.04
C ILE A 6 -6.50 -2.47 6.53
N THR A 7 -5.23 -2.74 6.23
CA THR A 7 -4.55 -4.01 6.51
C THR A 7 -3.90 -4.21 7.90
N PRO A 8 -3.67 -3.20 8.77
CA PRO A 8 -2.84 -3.42 9.96
C PRO A 8 -3.59 -4.11 11.12
N ALA A 9 -4.92 -4.15 11.12
CA ALA A 9 -5.66 -4.86 12.15
C ALA A 9 -5.59 -6.37 11.90
N LYS A 10 -4.78 -7.08 12.71
CA LYS A 10 -4.63 -8.55 12.67
C LYS A 10 -6.00 -9.27 12.62
N GLN A 11 -7.00 -8.74 13.33
CA GLN A 11 -8.37 -9.27 13.31
C GLN A 11 -9.03 -9.24 11.92
N VAL A 12 -8.83 -8.17 11.15
CA VAL A 12 -9.38 -8.04 9.80
C VAL A 12 -8.69 -9.02 8.86
N PHE A 13 -7.36 -9.14 8.96
CA PHE A 13 -6.61 -10.11 8.17
C PHE A 13 -7.01 -11.56 8.48
N ASP A 14 -7.09 -11.92 9.76
CA ASP A 14 -7.47 -13.26 10.20
C ASP A 14 -8.92 -13.62 9.78
N PHE A 15 -9.83 -12.64 9.77
CA PHE A 15 -11.20 -12.79 9.26
C PHE A 15 -11.22 -13.14 7.77
N PHE A 16 -10.42 -12.45 6.94
CA PHE A 16 -10.40 -12.70 5.51
C PHE A 16 -9.65 -13.98 5.12
N VAL A 17 -8.63 -14.39 5.88
CA VAL A 17 -7.87 -15.62 5.66
C VAL A 17 -8.64 -16.87 6.11
N ASN A 18 -9.54 -16.75 7.09
CA ASN A 18 -10.25 -17.91 7.64
C ASN A 18 -11.19 -18.56 6.58
N PRO A 19 -10.98 -19.85 6.23
CA PRO A 19 -11.76 -20.54 5.20
C PRO A 19 -13.20 -20.91 5.63
N ILE A 20 -13.52 -20.81 6.92
CA ILE A 20 -14.83 -21.17 7.49
C ILE A 20 -15.88 -20.09 7.17
N ILE A 21 -15.45 -18.85 6.93
CA ILE A 21 -16.35 -17.74 6.64
C ILE A 21 -16.73 -17.78 5.17
N ASP A 22 -18.03 -17.74 4.93
CA ASP A 22 -18.60 -17.73 3.59
C ASP A 22 -18.13 -16.53 2.75
N ALA A 23 -17.93 -16.77 1.45
CA ALA A 23 -17.40 -15.77 0.53
C ALA A 23 -18.34 -14.57 0.37
N GLN A 24 -19.66 -14.79 0.48
CA GLN A 24 -20.64 -13.72 0.38
C GLN A 24 -20.52 -12.73 1.54
N LYS A 25 -20.40 -13.25 2.77
CA LYS A 25 -20.21 -12.44 3.98
C LYS A 25 -18.89 -11.66 3.97
N LYS A 26 -17.83 -12.24 3.39
CA LYS A 26 -16.55 -11.53 3.19
C LYS A 26 -16.69 -10.36 2.24
N ARG A 27 -17.44 -10.52 1.13
CA ARG A 27 -17.68 -9.43 0.17
C ARG A 27 -18.45 -8.28 0.79
N GLU A 28 -19.50 -8.56 1.57
CA GLU A 28 -20.29 -7.52 2.24
C GLU A 28 -19.42 -6.67 3.19
N VAL A 29 -18.62 -7.33 4.04
CA VAL A 29 -17.70 -6.64 4.95
C VAL A 29 -16.66 -5.84 4.18
N LEU A 30 -16.17 -6.38 3.06
CA LEU A 30 -15.19 -5.69 2.22
C LEU A 30 -15.80 -4.47 1.51
N ASP A 31 -17.03 -4.56 1.03
CA ASP A 31 -17.75 -3.45 0.43
C ASP A 31 -18.01 -2.32 1.43
N ASP A 32 -18.35 -2.64 2.68
CA ASP A 32 -18.53 -1.65 3.75
C ASP A 32 -17.21 -0.97 4.15
N ILE A 33 -16.11 -1.73 4.18
CA ILE A 33 -14.76 -1.18 4.36
C ILE A 33 -14.38 -0.29 3.17
N CYS A 34 -14.69 -0.69 1.94
CA CYS A 34 -14.39 0.08 0.73
C CYS A 34 -15.19 1.39 0.68
N LYS A 35 -16.48 1.36 1.06
CA LYS A 35 -17.33 2.54 1.18
C LYS A 35 -16.81 3.51 2.24
N SER A 36 -16.41 3.01 3.40
CA SER A 36 -15.89 3.86 4.48
C SER A 36 -14.50 4.44 4.20
N SER A 37 -13.70 3.76 3.37
CA SER A 37 -12.34 4.17 3.03
C SER A 37 -12.19 4.95 1.72
N ALA A 38 -13.31 5.26 1.04
CA ALA A 38 -13.34 5.99 -0.23
C ALA A 38 -12.36 5.43 -1.28
N LEU A 39 -12.26 4.10 -1.38
CA LEU A 39 -11.41 3.44 -2.36
C LEU A 39 -11.96 3.60 -3.77
N LEU A 40 -11.06 3.66 -4.75
CA LEU A 40 -11.42 3.67 -6.17
C LEU A 40 -12.12 2.36 -6.54
N GLN A 41 -13.11 2.45 -7.43
CA GLN A 41 -13.93 1.30 -7.87
C GLN A 41 -13.08 0.15 -8.43
N HIS A 42 -12.00 0.45 -9.16
CA HIS A 42 -11.08 -0.58 -9.66
C HIS A 42 -10.35 -1.32 -8.54
N THR A 43 -10.05 -0.65 -7.43
CA THR A 43 -9.43 -1.26 -6.24
C THR A 43 -10.42 -2.17 -5.52
N THR A 44 -11.67 -1.75 -5.37
CA THR A 44 -12.74 -2.59 -4.80
C THR A 44 -12.98 -3.85 -5.63
N ASN A 45 -13.04 -3.71 -6.95
CA ASN A 45 -13.18 -4.86 -7.86
C ASN A 45 -12.00 -5.83 -7.73
N PHE A 46 -10.77 -5.31 -7.63
CA PHE A 46 -9.59 -6.13 -7.44
C PHE A 46 -9.63 -6.90 -6.11
N LEU A 47 -10.01 -6.24 -5.02
CA LEU A 47 -10.17 -6.90 -3.71
C LEU A 47 -11.26 -7.99 -3.74
N ASN A 48 -12.37 -7.76 -4.45
CA ASN A 48 -13.42 -8.76 -4.65
C ASN A 48 -12.93 -9.99 -5.44
N ILE A 49 -12.06 -9.79 -6.44
CA ILE A 49 -11.41 -10.89 -7.16
C ILE A 49 -10.49 -11.69 -6.22
N LEU A 50 -9.75 -11.04 -5.34
CA LEU A 50 -8.86 -11.72 -4.37
C LEU A 50 -9.63 -12.58 -3.36
N VAL A 51 -10.78 -12.09 -2.87
CA VAL A 51 -11.68 -12.87 -2.01
C VAL A 51 -12.21 -14.09 -2.75
N ASN A 52 -12.61 -13.94 -4.01
CA ASN A 52 -13.11 -15.05 -4.84
C ASN A 52 -12.03 -16.10 -5.13
N ALA A 53 -10.79 -15.66 -5.37
CA ALA A 53 -9.66 -16.53 -5.62
C ALA A 53 -9.21 -17.28 -4.35
N LYS A 54 -9.79 -16.98 -3.17
CA LYS A 54 -9.33 -17.45 -1.84
C LYS A 54 -7.85 -17.14 -1.56
N ARG A 55 -7.26 -16.19 -2.28
CA ARG A 55 -5.84 -15.79 -2.17
C ARG A 55 -5.69 -14.47 -1.43
N VAL A 56 -6.39 -14.35 -0.30
CA VAL A 56 -6.42 -13.12 0.51
C VAL A 56 -5.17 -12.99 1.37
N ASP A 57 -4.48 -14.10 1.61
CA ASP A 57 -3.14 -14.19 2.18
C ASP A 57 -2.10 -13.38 1.37
N ALA A 58 -2.20 -13.40 0.04
CA ALA A 58 -1.30 -12.69 -0.87
C ALA A 58 -1.46 -11.16 -0.85
N ILE A 59 -2.49 -10.61 -0.16
CA ILE A 59 -2.70 -9.15 -0.09
C ILE A 59 -1.45 -8.42 0.42
N LYS A 60 -0.74 -9.00 1.40
CA LYS A 60 0.46 -8.37 1.96
C LYS A 60 1.57 -8.20 0.94
N ASP A 61 1.76 -9.19 0.07
CA ASP A 61 2.79 -9.16 -0.95
C ASP A 61 2.37 -8.28 -2.14
N ILE A 62 1.10 -8.36 -2.53
CA ILE A 62 0.51 -7.48 -3.54
C ILE A 62 0.67 -6.01 -3.13
N MET A 63 0.47 -5.67 -1.85
CA MET A 63 0.64 -4.30 -1.39
C MET A 63 2.07 -3.77 -1.54
N LYS A 64 3.08 -4.62 -1.29
CA LYS A 64 4.49 -4.26 -1.53
C LYS A 64 4.76 -4.06 -3.02
N GLU A 65 4.22 -4.95 -3.85
CA GLU A 65 4.46 -4.85 -5.30
C GLU A 65 3.73 -3.65 -5.91
N VAL A 66 2.54 -3.30 -5.43
CA VAL A 66 1.83 -2.08 -5.85
C VAL A 66 2.62 -0.83 -5.49
N GLU A 67 3.26 -0.79 -4.32
CA GLU A 67 4.13 0.33 -3.94
C GLU A 67 5.36 0.42 -4.86
N LYS A 68 5.97 -0.72 -5.17
CA LYS A 68 7.11 -0.78 -6.09
C LYS A 68 6.73 -0.36 -7.51
N VAL A 69 5.64 -0.89 -8.07
CA VAL A 69 5.13 -0.52 -9.40
C VAL A 69 4.72 0.95 -9.45
N TYR A 70 4.12 1.47 -8.38
CA TYR A 70 3.82 2.91 -8.29
C TYR A 70 5.09 3.75 -8.33
N ASN A 71 6.13 3.36 -7.59
CA ASN A 71 7.43 4.04 -7.58
C ASN A 71 8.13 3.95 -8.95
N GLU A 72 8.03 2.82 -9.64
CA GLU A 72 8.55 2.64 -11.01
C GLU A 72 7.81 3.55 -12.01
N ILE A 73 6.48 3.60 -11.98
CA ILE A 73 5.68 4.45 -12.88
C ILE A 73 5.91 5.93 -12.62
N THR A 74 6.09 6.31 -11.35
CA THR A 74 6.34 7.69 -10.95
C THR A 74 7.82 8.08 -11.01
N ASP A 75 8.68 7.17 -11.47
CA ASP A 75 10.14 7.28 -11.52
C ASP A 75 10.70 7.88 -10.22
N THR A 76 10.15 7.41 -9.10
CA THR A 76 10.48 7.85 -7.75
C THR A 76 11.36 6.82 -7.08
N GLU A 77 12.57 7.22 -6.68
CA GLU A 77 13.49 6.33 -5.97
C GLU A 77 13.34 6.49 -4.44
N PRO A 78 12.91 5.45 -3.70
CA PRO A 78 12.89 5.52 -2.24
C PRO A 78 14.33 5.57 -1.73
N THR A 79 14.78 6.72 -1.24
CA THR A 79 16.14 6.92 -0.71
C THR A 79 16.11 6.95 0.81
N LEU A 80 16.85 6.05 1.45
CA LEU A 80 17.01 6.00 2.91
C LEU A 80 18.23 6.82 3.33
N VAL A 81 18.01 7.91 4.07
CA VAL A 81 19.08 8.76 4.60
C VAL A 81 19.33 8.39 6.07
N TRP A 82 20.53 7.90 6.37
CA TRP A 82 20.96 7.58 7.73
C TRP A 82 21.76 8.75 8.31
N SER A 83 21.34 9.26 9.48
CA SER A 83 22.05 10.32 10.19
C SER A 83 22.08 10.02 11.69
N VAL A 84 23.20 10.36 12.33
CA VAL A 84 23.38 10.22 13.79
C VAL A 84 22.53 11.25 14.56
N VAL A 85 22.12 12.33 13.89
CA VAL A 85 21.29 13.41 14.44
C VAL A 85 20.07 13.61 13.54
N LYS A 86 18.92 13.98 14.13
CA LYS A 86 17.72 14.34 13.37
C LYS A 86 18.06 15.50 12.43
N LEU A 87 17.89 15.26 11.14
CA LEU A 87 18.09 16.28 10.11
C LEU A 87 16.85 17.17 10.03
N GLU A 88 17.06 18.47 10.05
CA GLU A 88 16.03 19.47 9.77
C GLU A 88 15.56 19.39 8.31
N SER A 89 14.34 19.86 8.04
CA SER A 89 13.69 19.80 6.73
C SER A 89 14.48 20.51 5.62
N GLU A 90 15.22 21.56 5.95
CA GLU A 90 16.11 22.26 5.01
C GLU A 90 17.25 21.36 4.51
N HIS A 91 17.87 20.58 5.38
CA HIS A 91 18.96 19.66 5.01
C HIS A 91 18.44 18.51 4.14
N LEU A 92 17.26 17.98 4.45
CA LEU A 92 16.61 16.95 3.64
C LEU A 92 16.29 17.46 2.21
N ALA A 93 15.83 18.70 2.08
CA ALA A 93 15.56 19.30 0.78
C ALA A 93 16.83 19.50 -0.06
N GLN A 94 17.97 19.84 0.57
CA GLN A 94 19.25 19.95 -0.12
C GLN A 94 19.77 18.59 -0.60
N ILE A 95 19.67 17.56 0.24
CA ILE A 95 20.02 16.18 -0.11
C ILE A 95 19.14 15.69 -1.26
N ALA A 96 17.82 15.93 -1.20
CA ALA A 96 16.90 15.56 -2.27
C ALA A 96 17.27 16.24 -3.59
N LYS A 97 17.59 17.54 -3.59
CA LYS A 97 18.05 18.24 -4.81
C LYS A 97 19.35 17.66 -5.37
N GLN A 98 20.30 17.28 -4.53
CA GLN A 98 21.56 16.70 -4.97
C GLN A 98 21.37 15.30 -5.55
N VAL A 99 20.60 14.44 -4.87
CA VAL A 99 20.32 13.08 -5.35
C VAL A 99 19.50 13.14 -6.64
N GLN A 100 18.48 14.00 -6.73
CA GLN A 100 17.70 14.19 -7.96
C GLN A 100 18.56 14.63 -9.15
N LYS A 101 19.59 15.45 -8.94
CA LYS A 101 20.54 15.83 -10.00
C LYS A 101 21.41 14.66 -10.47
N LEU A 102 21.72 13.73 -9.57
CA LEU A 102 22.60 12.58 -9.86
C LEU A 102 21.84 11.41 -10.47
N THR A 103 20.61 11.13 -10.02
CA THR A 103 19.78 10.03 -10.51
C THR A 103 18.77 10.46 -11.57
N LEU A 104 18.61 11.77 -11.86
CA LEU A 104 17.60 12.34 -12.76
C LEU A 104 16.15 11.99 -12.41
N LYS A 105 15.92 11.44 -11.21
CA LYS A 105 14.65 10.91 -10.75
C LYS A 105 14.06 11.72 -9.60
N LYS A 106 12.75 11.64 -9.44
CA LYS A 106 12.05 12.39 -8.38
C LYS A 106 12.23 11.66 -7.04
N LEU A 107 12.36 12.42 -5.96
CA LEU A 107 12.48 11.88 -4.60
C LEU A 107 11.25 12.27 -3.81
N MET A 108 10.74 11.34 -2.99
CA MET A 108 9.69 11.58 -2.00
C MET A 108 10.29 11.82 -0.61
#